data_AF-A0A7W1LDJ5-F1
#
_entry.id   AF-A0A7W1LDJ5-F1
#
_cell.length_a   1.000
_cell.length_b   1.000
_cell.length_c   1.000
_cell.angle_alpha   90.00
_cell.angle_beta   90.00
_cell.angle_gamma   90.00
#
_symmetry.space_group_name_H-M   'P 1'
#
loop_
_entity.id
_entity.type
_entity.pdbx_description
1 polymer ?
#
loop_
_entity_poly.entity_id
_entity_poly.type
_entity_poly.pdbx_seq_one_letter_code
_entity_poly.pdbx_strand_id
1 'polypeptide(L)'
;CSGTTSKQIDKESHTKAVGYGAMLAEGFVAFIALVTIMIVASETVKGISPGKIYGNGIGEFLTILIGKENLPFAITFGAMAFSTFVFDTLDVSLRLGRYIVQELFGLKGKLGAITGTLATIVVPFICVLIAPKGSWNDFWTLFGASNQLLAALTLLSITAWLYQARQRIAFTLLPMLFVLAITLSALASLVVGNFRAANGFDIKFVNGLASLVLIVLAIYLVITALIKLRGEKRGELTAENA
;
A
#
# COMPACT_ATOMS: atom_id res chain seq x y z
N CYS A 1 -4.27 15.70 -11.71
CA CYS A 1 -3.25 14.67 -12.03
C CYS A 1 -3.90 13.30 -11.92
N SER A 2 -4.48 12.78 -13.00
CA SER A 2 -5.17 11.48 -12.99
C SER A 2 -4.55 10.60 -14.07
N GLY A 3 -3.50 9.88 -13.69
CA GLY A 3 -2.86 8.86 -14.51
C GLY A 3 -1.97 8.02 -13.59
N THR A 4 -2.28 6.74 -13.46
CA THR A 4 -1.49 5.75 -12.70
C THR A 4 -0.24 5.29 -13.45
N THR A 5 -0.01 5.82 -14.66
CA THR A 5 1.25 5.67 -15.39
C THR A 5 2.23 6.73 -14.90
N SER A 6 3.36 6.30 -14.33
CA SER A 6 4.51 7.19 -14.13
C SER A 6 4.95 7.70 -15.49
N LYS A 7 4.60 8.95 -15.82
CA LYS A 7 5.11 9.58 -17.03
C LYS A 7 6.62 9.69 -16.87
N GLN A 8 7.36 9.03 -17.75
CA GLN A 8 8.80 9.20 -17.81
C GLN A 8 9.07 10.69 -18.02
N ILE A 9 9.97 11.24 -17.21
CA ILE A 9 10.40 12.62 -17.27
C ILE A 9 11.80 12.65 -17.85
N ASP A 10 12.03 13.53 -18.82
CA ASP A 10 13.34 13.60 -19.48
C ASP A 10 14.43 14.21 -18.60
N LYS A 11 14.04 15.08 -17.65
CA LYS A 11 14.96 15.85 -16.79
C LYS A 11 14.37 16.03 -15.40
N GLU A 12 15.22 16.08 -14.38
CA GLU A 12 14.81 16.30 -12.98
C GLU A 12 14.03 17.61 -12.80
N SER A 13 14.39 18.66 -13.54
CA SER A 13 13.68 19.95 -13.53
C SER A 13 12.24 19.88 -14.06
N HIS A 14 11.84 18.77 -14.70
CA HIS A 14 10.46 18.52 -15.11
C HIS A 14 9.63 17.87 -13.99
N THR A 15 10.24 17.44 -12.89
CA THR A 15 9.51 17.05 -11.69
C THR A 15 8.78 18.27 -11.13
N LYS A 16 7.51 18.09 -10.79
CA LYS A 16 6.80 19.10 -10.01
C LYS A 16 7.23 18.94 -8.56
N ALA A 17 7.59 20.03 -7.91
CA ALA A 17 7.78 20.03 -6.47
C ALA A 17 6.54 19.42 -5.80
N VAL A 18 6.75 18.52 -4.84
CA VAL A 18 5.66 18.01 -4.00
C VAL A 18 5.07 19.24 -3.28
N GLY A 19 3.87 19.65 -3.70
CA GLY A 19 3.29 20.94 -3.32
C GLY A 19 3.15 21.08 -1.81
N TYR A 20 3.49 22.27 -1.28
CA TYR A 20 3.23 22.71 0.09
C TYR A 20 3.76 21.78 1.21
N GLY A 21 4.80 20.99 0.94
CA GLY A 21 5.32 20.04 1.93
C GLY A 21 4.31 18.94 2.27
N ALA A 22 3.41 18.59 1.34
CA ALA A 22 2.36 17.58 1.54
C ALA A 22 2.89 16.26 2.13
N MET A 23 4.09 15.83 1.74
CA MET A 23 4.73 14.63 2.30
C MET A 23 5.12 14.80 3.80
N LEU A 24 5.53 15.99 4.22
CA LEU A 24 5.77 16.30 5.63
C LEU A 24 4.46 16.39 6.41
N ALA A 25 3.41 16.97 5.80
CA ALA A 25 2.08 17.02 6.40
C ALA A 25 1.48 15.62 6.58
N GLU A 26 1.63 14.71 5.61
CA GLU A 26 1.26 13.30 5.74
C GLU A 26 2.02 12.60 6.87
N GLY A 27 3.32 12.84 6.99
CA GLY A 27 4.14 12.33 8.10
C GLY A 27 3.68 12.86 9.46
N PHE A 28 3.29 14.13 9.53
CA PHE A 28 2.76 14.75 10.74
C PHE A 28 1.41 14.17 11.15
N VAL A 29 0.50 13.94 10.19
CA VAL A 29 -0.78 13.26 10.45
C VAL A 29 -0.55 11.82 10.92
N ALA A 30 0.39 11.10 10.31
CA ALA A 30 0.76 9.75 10.74
C ALA A 30 1.31 9.72 12.18
N PHE A 31 2.14 10.70 12.55
CA PHE A 31 2.64 10.85 13.91
C PHE A 31 1.51 11.11 14.93
N ILE A 32 0.58 12.03 14.61
CA ILE A 32 -0.59 12.30 15.47
C ILE A 32 -1.44 11.04 15.63
N ALA A 33 -1.67 10.28 14.55
CA ALA A 33 -2.43 9.04 14.60
C ALA A 33 -1.77 7.99 15.51
N LEU A 34 -0.44 7.85 15.45
CA LEU A 34 0.31 6.95 16.31
C LEU A 34 0.19 7.33 17.79
N VAL A 35 0.41 8.61 18.12
CA VAL A 35 0.26 9.14 19.49
C VAL A 35 -1.16 8.93 20.00
N THR A 36 -2.16 9.15 19.14
CA THR A 36 -3.57 8.94 19.49
C THR A 36 -3.83 7.48 19.86
N ILE A 37 -3.34 6.52 19.08
CA ILE A 37 -3.47 5.09 19.37
C ILE A 37 -2.78 4.72 20.69
N MET A 38 -1.64 5.34 21.01
CA MET A 38 -0.94 5.10 22.28
C MET A 38 -1.71 5.62 23.50
N ILE A 39 -2.58 6.62 23.34
CA ILE A 39 -3.35 7.24 24.43
C ILE A 39 -4.74 6.59 24.60
N VAL A 40 -5.36 6.14 23.50
CA VAL A 40 -6.72 5.58 23.53
C VAL A 40 -6.76 4.27 24.33
N ALA A 41 -7.56 4.25 25.40
CA ALA A 41 -7.81 3.06 26.20
C ALA A 41 -8.61 2.01 25.40
N SER A 42 -8.16 0.76 25.37
CA SER A 42 -8.80 -0.30 24.57
C SER A 42 -10.28 -0.53 24.90
N GLU A 43 -10.72 -0.24 26.12
CA GLU A 43 -12.11 -0.40 26.55
C GLU A 43 -13.07 0.62 25.92
N THR A 44 -12.62 1.84 25.62
CA THR A 44 -13.49 2.90 25.08
C THR A 44 -13.81 2.70 23.60
N VAL A 45 -13.04 1.87 22.90
CA VAL A 45 -13.17 1.59 21.46
C VAL A 45 -13.60 0.16 21.14
N LYS A 46 -13.68 -0.73 22.14
CA LYS A 46 -14.03 -2.13 21.94
C LYS A 46 -15.47 -2.28 21.45
N GLY A 47 -15.65 -2.85 20.25
CA GLY A 47 -16.97 -3.10 19.65
C GLY A 47 -17.59 -1.91 18.90
N ILE A 48 -16.91 -0.77 18.86
CA ILE A 48 -17.33 0.37 18.03
C ILE A 48 -16.75 0.20 16.62
N SER A 49 -17.54 0.48 15.58
CA SER A 49 -17.04 0.42 14.20
C SER A 49 -15.96 1.49 13.96
N PRO A 50 -14.90 1.18 13.19
CA PRO A 50 -13.82 2.14 12.91
C PRO A 50 -14.32 3.47 12.33
N GLY A 51 -15.30 3.41 11.42
CA GLY A 51 -15.90 4.63 10.83
C GLY A 51 -16.59 5.51 11.87
N LYS A 52 -17.20 4.93 12.91
CA LYS A 52 -17.82 5.70 14.00
C LYS A 52 -16.78 6.28 14.95
N ILE A 53 -15.69 5.57 15.23
CA ILE A 53 -14.55 6.09 16.01
C ILE A 53 -13.96 7.31 15.29
N TYR A 54 -13.69 7.19 13.99
CA TYR A 54 -13.17 8.28 13.18
C TYR A 54 -14.14 9.46 13.10
N GLY A 55 -15.43 9.18 12.82
CA GLY A 55 -16.47 10.21 12.76
C GLY A 55 -16.62 10.98 14.08
N ASN A 56 -16.60 10.28 15.22
CA ASN A 56 -16.63 10.92 16.54
C ASN A 56 -15.40 11.78 16.80
N GLY A 57 -14.19 11.29 16.48
CA GLY A 57 -12.95 12.04 16.69
C GLY A 57 -12.87 13.31 15.85
N ILE A 58 -13.19 13.21 14.57
CA ILE A 58 -13.27 14.37 13.67
C ILE A 58 -14.40 15.33 14.09
N GLY A 59 -15.54 14.78 14.51
CA GLY A 59 -16.67 15.55 15.01
C GLY A 59 -16.28 16.41 16.21
N GLU A 60 -15.71 15.80 17.24
CA GLU A 60 -15.27 16.50 18.45
C GLU A 60 -14.22 17.57 18.13
N PHE A 61 -13.26 17.27 17.25
CA PHE A 61 -12.26 18.24 16.79
C PHE A 61 -12.90 19.43 16.06
N LEU A 62 -13.82 19.16 15.12
CA LEU A 62 -14.51 20.20 14.36
C LEU A 62 -15.32 21.13 15.27
N THR A 63 -15.93 20.61 16.34
CA THR A 63 -16.70 21.45 17.28
C THR A 63 -15.86 22.52 17.99
N ILE A 64 -14.53 22.37 18.05
CA ILE A 64 -13.62 23.43 18.53
C ILE A 64 -13.72 24.67 17.62
N LEU A 65 -13.94 24.46 16.31
CA LEU A 65 -14.00 25.52 15.31
C LEU A 65 -15.43 26.01 15.02
N ILE A 66 -16.40 25.10 14.96
CA ILE A 66 -17.78 25.40 14.51
C ILE A 66 -18.82 25.44 15.65
N GLY A 67 -18.40 25.27 16.90
CA GLY A 67 -19.28 25.23 18.07
C GLY A 67 -19.85 23.84 18.37
N LYS A 68 -20.13 23.58 19.64
CA LYS A 68 -20.63 22.27 20.12
C LYS A 68 -22.08 21.98 19.67
N GLU A 69 -22.87 23.00 19.35
CA GLU A 69 -24.22 22.82 18.80
C GLU A 69 -24.25 22.04 17.48
N ASN A 70 -23.14 22.04 16.72
CA ASN A 70 -23.05 21.41 15.41
C ASN A 70 -22.44 19.99 15.45
N LEU A 71 -22.34 19.37 16.63
CA LEU A 71 -21.73 18.04 16.79
C LEU A 71 -22.34 16.96 15.88
N PRO A 72 -23.68 16.83 15.72
CA PRO A 72 -24.25 15.82 14.82
C PRO A 72 -23.82 16.00 13.36
N PHE A 73 -23.72 17.25 12.91
CA PHE A 73 -23.23 17.60 11.58
C PHE A 73 -21.75 17.22 11.44
N ALA A 74 -20.93 17.58 12.41
CA ALA A 74 -19.48 17.33 12.42
C ALA A 74 -19.16 15.81 12.40
N ILE A 75 -19.89 15.01 13.19
CA ILE A 75 -19.74 13.55 13.21
C ILE A 75 -20.14 12.95 11.86
N THR A 76 -21.25 13.41 11.28
CA THR A 76 -21.72 12.93 9.97
C THR A 76 -20.71 13.27 8.88
N PHE A 77 -20.14 14.49 8.90
CA PHE A 77 -19.08 14.91 8.00
C PHE A 77 -17.84 14.00 8.11
N GLY A 78 -17.35 13.74 9.33
CA GLY A 78 -16.21 12.85 9.55
C GLY A 78 -16.47 11.41 9.08
N ALA A 79 -17.67 10.88 9.35
CA ALA A 79 -18.07 9.54 8.90
C ALA A 79 -18.16 9.45 7.36
N MET A 80 -18.66 10.50 6.70
CA MET A 80 -18.67 10.60 5.24
C MET A 80 -17.25 10.66 4.68
N ALA A 81 -16.34 11.46 5.27
CA ALA A 81 -14.95 11.54 4.83
C ALA A 81 -14.25 10.16 4.86
N PHE A 82 -14.46 9.38 5.94
CA PHE A 82 -13.96 8.00 6.02
C PHE A 82 -14.57 7.10 4.94
N SER A 83 -15.89 7.18 4.74
CA SER A 83 -16.58 6.35 3.75
C SER A 83 -16.14 6.67 2.32
N THR A 84 -16.01 7.95 1.99
CA THR A 84 -15.50 8.43 0.70
C THR A 84 -14.07 7.96 0.47
N PHE A 85 -13.19 8.04 1.47
CA PHE A 85 -11.82 7.50 1.37
C PHE A 85 -11.79 6.00 1.01
N VAL A 86 -12.65 5.21 1.66
CA VAL A 86 -12.76 3.76 1.37
C VAL A 86 -13.26 3.53 -0.06
N PHE A 87 -14.30 4.26 -0.48
CA PHE A 87 -14.87 4.11 -1.82
C PHE A 87 -13.93 4.60 -2.94
N ASP A 88 -13.22 5.70 -2.73
CA ASP A 88 -12.24 6.22 -3.69
C ASP A 88 -11.08 5.23 -3.86
N THR A 89 -10.60 4.64 -2.76
CA THR A 89 -9.56 3.60 -2.80
C THR A 89 -10.04 2.35 -3.53
N LEU A 90 -11.29 1.95 -3.29
CA LEU A 90 -11.91 0.80 -3.97
C LEU A 90 -12.08 1.06 -5.47
N ASP A 91 -12.57 2.23 -5.87
CA ASP A 91 -12.71 2.60 -7.29
C ASP A 91 -11.35 2.62 -8.00
N VAL A 92 -10.34 3.25 -7.40
CA VAL A 92 -8.98 3.31 -7.96
C VAL A 92 -8.39 1.91 -8.09
N SER A 93 -8.53 1.05 -7.09
CA SER A 93 -7.96 -0.31 -7.10
C SER A 93 -8.65 -1.23 -8.11
N LEU A 94 -9.98 -1.19 -8.25
CA LEU A 94 -10.69 -1.96 -9.27
C LEU A 94 -10.32 -1.47 -10.68
N ARG A 95 -10.19 -0.15 -10.87
CA ARG A 95 -9.77 0.42 -12.15
C ARG A 95 -8.34 0.00 -12.51
N LEU A 96 -7.40 0.08 -11.56
CA LEU A 96 -6.01 -0.30 -11.79
C LEU A 96 -5.87 -1.80 -11.99
N GLY A 97 -6.60 -2.62 -11.21
CA GLY A 97 -6.63 -4.08 -11.36
C GLY A 97 -7.05 -4.49 -12.77
N ARG A 98 -8.08 -3.83 -13.33
CA ARG A 98 -8.48 -4.06 -14.73
C ARG A 98 -7.35 -3.76 -15.70
N TYR A 99 -6.63 -2.64 -15.52
CA TYR A 99 -5.50 -2.30 -16.40
C TYR A 99 -4.36 -3.32 -16.30
N ILE A 100 -4.02 -3.76 -15.09
CA ILE A 100 -2.98 -4.79 -14.87
C ILE A 100 -3.37 -6.11 -15.55
N VAL A 101 -4.62 -6.56 -15.41
CA VAL A 101 -5.11 -7.78 -16.07
C VAL A 101 -5.06 -7.62 -17.60
N GLN A 102 -5.45 -6.46 -18.13
CA GLN A 102 -5.38 -6.20 -19.56
C GLN A 102 -3.96 -6.25 -20.10
N GLU A 103 -3.01 -5.65 -19.39
CA GLU A 103 -1.60 -5.62 -19.76
C GLU A 103 -0.96 -7.01 -19.67
N LEU A 104 -1.23 -7.76 -18.59
CA LEU A 104 -0.65 -9.08 -18.36
C LEU A 104 -1.08 -10.11 -19.41
N PHE A 105 -2.33 -10.06 -19.86
CA PHE A 105 -2.89 -10.99 -20.85
C PHE A 105 -2.93 -10.42 -22.27
N GLY A 106 -2.40 -9.21 -22.50
CA GLY A 106 -2.41 -8.55 -23.82
C GLY A 106 -3.82 -8.28 -24.37
N LEU A 107 -4.83 -8.15 -23.51
CA LEU A 107 -6.23 -8.05 -23.88
C LEU A 107 -6.56 -6.65 -24.39
N LYS A 108 -6.85 -6.52 -25.69
CA LYS A 108 -7.19 -5.25 -26.34
C LYS A 108 -8.68 -5.15 -26.67
N GLY A 109 -9.18 -3.92 -26.75
CA GLY A 109 -10.56 -3.62 -27.18
C GLY A 109 -11.63 -3.82 -26.11
N LYS A 110 -12.91 -3.71 -26.52
CA LYS A 110 -14.06 -3.78 -25.61
C LYS A 110 -14.18 -5.14 -24.91
N LEU A 111 -13.86 -6.24 -25.59
CA LEU A 111 -13.85 -7.58 -25.00
C LEU A 111 -12.79 -7.69 -23.89
N GLY A 112 -11.59 -7.14 -24.11
CA GLY A 112 -10.55 -7.07 -23.10
C GLY A 112 -10.92 -6.19 -21.89
N ALA A 113 -11.75 -5.16 -22.09
CA ALA A 113 -12.30 -4.36 -20.99
C ALA A 113 -13.29 -5.15 -20.13
N ILE A 114 -14.18 -5.91 -20.75
CA ILE A 114 -15.15 -6.72 -20.03
C ILE A 114 -14.45 -7.84 -19.25
N THR A 115 -13.56 -8.60 -19.90
CA THR A 115 -12.85 -9.71 -19.24
C THR A 115 -11.94 -9.22 -18.12
N GLY A 116 -11.21 -8.10 -18.32
CA GLY A 116 -10.40 -7.49 -17.26
C GLY A 116 -11.23 -6.99 -16.08
N THR A 117 -12.41 -6.43 -16.34
CA THR A 117 -13.35 -5.98 -15.29
C THR A 117 -13.88 -7.17 -14.50
N LEU A 118 -14.34 -8.22 -15.19
CA LEU A 118 -14.87 -9.43 -14.56
C LEU A 118 -13.80 -10.12 -13.71
N ALA A 119 -12.59 -10.29 -14.23
CA ALA A 119 -11.49 -10.89 -13.47
C ALA A 119 -11.16 -10.10 -12.19
N THR A 120 -11.24 -8.77 -12.26
CA THR A 120 -10.93 -7.89 -11.12
C THR A 120 -12.06 -7.85 -10.08
N ILE A 121 -13.32 -8.05 -10.48
CA ILE A 121 -14.48 -8.03 -9.57
C ILE A 121 -14.79 -9.42 -8.99
N VAL A 122 -14.68 -10.47 -9.79
CA VAL A 122 -15.10 -11.84 -9.41
C VAL A 122 -14.30 -12.33 -8.20
N VAL A 123 -12.99 -12.10 -8.17
CA VAL A 123 -12.13 -12.58 -7.07
C VAL A 123 -12.51 -11.91 -5.73
N PRO A 124 -12.56 -10.57 -5.60
CA PRO A 124 -13.08 -9.92 -4.40
C PRO A 124 -14.51 -10.31 -4.05
N PHE A 125 -15.39 -10.46 -5.05
CA PHE A 125 -16.79 -10.81 -4.82
C PHE A 125 -16.94 -12.19 -4.18
N ILE A 126 -16.22 -13.20 -4.67
CA ILE A 126 -16.19 -14.54 -4.05
C ILE A 126 -15.64 -14.46 -2.63
N CYS A 127 -14.55 -13.71 -2.41
CA CYS A 127 -13.98 -13.51 -1.07
C CYS A 127 -14.99 -12.90 -0.09
N VAL A 128 -15.85 -11.98 -0.53
CA VAL A 128 -16.91 -11.39 0.31
C VAL A 128 -18.03 -12.40 0.61
N LEU A 129 -18.40 -13.26 -0.34
CA LEU A 129 -19.46 -14.26 -0.12
C LEU A 129 -19.07 -15.32 0.90
N ILE A 130 -17.79 -15.70 0.94
CA ILE A 130 -17.26 -16.68 1.91
C ILE A 130 -16.93 -16.03 3.27
N ALA A 131 -17.06 -14.71 3.41
CA ALA A 131 -16.52 -13.98 4.54
C ALA A 131 -17.39 -14.00 5.80
N PRO A 132 -16.90 -14.52 6.95
CA PRO A 132 -17.50 -14.24 8.24
C PRO A 132 -17.49 -12.74 8.56
N LYS A 133 -18.44 -12.33 9.40
CA LYS A 133 -18.48 -10.95 9.91
C LYS A 133 -17.17 -10.64 10.65
N GLY A 134 -16.52 -9.54 10.29
CA GLY A 134 -15.28 -9.07 10.92
C GLY A 134 -13.99 -9.45 10.19
N SER A 135 -14.05 -10.22 9.09
CA SER A 135 -12.87 -10.63 8.32
C SER A 135 -12.09 -9.51 7.65
N TRP A 136 -12.63 -8.27 7.62
CA TRP A 136 -11.89 -7.10 7.15
C TRP A 136 -10.60 -6.86 7.94
N ASN A 137 -10.57 -7.23 9.23
CA ASN A 137 -9.40 -7.03 10.09
C ASN A 137 -8.22 -7.92 9.64
N ASP A 138 -8.50 -9.13 9.15
CA ASP A 138 -7.47 -10.04 8.63
C ASP A 138 -6.78 -9.45 7.38
N PHE A 139 -7.55 -8.77 6.51
CA PHE A 139 -7.01 -8.10 5.32
C PHE A 139 -6.34 -6.75 5.64
N TRP A 140 -6.70 -6.11 6.75
CA TRP A 140 -6.14 -4.81 7.13
C TRP A 140 -4.63 -4.86 7.34
N THR A 141 -4.14 -5.91 8.00
CA THR A 141 -2.71 -6.14 8.18
C THR A 141 -1.99 -6.43 6.86
N LEU A 142 -2.63 -7.13 5.92
CA LEU A 142 -2.08 -7.38 4.59
C LEU A 142 -1.98 -6.08 3.78
N PHE A 143 -2.99 -5.22 3.84
CA PHE A 143 -2.99 -3.91 3.20
C PHE A 143 -1.82 -3.05 3.71
N GLY A 144 -1.64 -2.97 5.03
CA GLY A 144 -0.51 -2.25 5.63
C GLY A 144 0.85 -2.79 5.18
N ALA A 145 1.04 -4.11 5.21
CA ALA A 145 2.28 -4.75 4.78
C ALA A 145 2.57 -4.54 3.27
N SER A 146 1.53 -4.57 2.43
CA SER A 146 1.68 -4.33 0.98
C SER A 146 2.16 -2.91 0.68
N ASN A 147 1.67 -1.92 1.42
CA ASN A 147 2.11 -0.53 1.26
C ASN A 147 3.57 -0.34 1.70
N GLN A 148 3.97 -0.97 2.80
CA GLN A 148 5.37 -0.97 3.24
C GLN A 148 6.29 -1.66 2.23
N LEU A 149 5.80 -2.73 1.59
CA LEU A 149 6.55 -3.43 0.55
C LEU A 149 6.75 -2.55 -0.68
N LEU A 150 5.71 -1.84 -1.14
CA LEU A 150 5.83 -0.90 -2.24
C LEU A 150 6.84 0.22 -1.91
N ALA A 151 6.83 0.73 -0.68
CA ALA A 151 7.82 1.71 -0.22
C ALA A 151 9.26 1.15 -0.28
N ALA A 152 9.47 -0.09 0.20
CA ALA A 152 10.77 -0.76 0.14
C ALA A 152 11.25 -0.97 -1.31
N LEU A 153 10.36 -1.41 -2.21
CA LEU A 153 10.69 -1.63 -3.63
C LEU A 153 10.93 -0.32 -4.38
N THR A 154 10.26 0.77 -3.99
CA THR A 154 10.53 2.11 -4.50
C THR A 154 11.93 2.56 -4.08
N LEU A 155 12.28 2.41 -2.80
CA LEU A 155 13.62 2.71 -2.32
C LEU A 155 14.68 1.83 -3.01
N LEU A 156 14.40 0.55 -3.25
CA LEU A 156 15.30 -0.33 -4.02
C LEU A 156 15.57 0.23 -5.41
N SER A 157 14.53 0.70 -6.10
CA SER A 157 14.63 1.31 -7.43
C SER A 157 15.46 2.60 -7.40
N ILE A 158 15.23 3.46 -6.40
CA ILE A 158 16.01 4.69 -6.22
C ILE A 158 17.47 4.37 -5.87
N THR A 159 17.72 3.39 -5.00
CA THR A 159 19.07 2.93 -4.65
C THR A 159 19.80 2.40 -5.87
N ALA A 160 19.13 1.59 -6.71
CA ALA A 160 19.71 1.09 -7.96
C ALA A 160 20.03 2.24 -8.93
N TRP A 161 19.15 3.24 -9.05
CA TRP A 161 19.41 4.43 -9.87
C TRP A 161 20.57 5.29 -9.34
N LEU A 162 20.61 5.58 -8.03
CA LEU A 162 21.71 6.34 -7.41
C LEU A 162 23.05 5.63 -7.55
N TYR A 163 23.03 4.29 -7.48
CA TYR A 163 24.21 3.47 -7.72
C TYR A 163 24.73 3.66 -9.16
N GLN A 164 23.84 3.64 -10.15
CA GLN A 164 24.20 3.91 -11.56
C GLN A 164 24.69 5.34 -11.78
N ALA A 165 24.09 6.32 -11.09
CA ALA A 165 24.51 7.71 -11.13
C ALA A 165 25.82 8.00 -10.35
N ARG A 166 26.46 6.97 -9.76
CA ARG A 166 27.67 7.06 -8.92
C ARG A 166 27.52 8.05 -7.76
N GLN A 167 26.30 8.17 -7.23
CA GLN A 167 25.98 9.03 -6.09
C GLN A 167 26.01 8.26 -4.77
N ARG A 168 25.97 8.98 -3.64
CA ARG A 168 25.93 8.36 -2.31
C ARG A 168 24.64 7.53 -2.15
N ILE A 169 24.77 6.22 -2.01
CA ILE A 169 23.61 5.31 -1.88
C ILE A 169 23.12 5.10 -0.45
N ALA A 170 23.95 5.41 0.56
CA ALA A 170 23.70 5.02 1.95
C ALA A 170 22.36 5.50 2.52
N PHE A 171 21.94 6.72 2.15
CA PHE A 171 20.69 7.33 2.66
C PHE A 171 19.41 6.70 2.08
N THR A 172 19.50 5.93 0.99
CA THR A 172 18.36 5.16 0.47
C THR A 172 18.49 3.68 0.80
N LEU A 173 19.72 3.14 0.74
CA LEU A 173 20.00 1.74 1.00
C LEU A 173 19.68 1.33 2.44
N LEU A 174 20.07 2.15 3.43
CA LEU A 174 19.86 1.80 4.84
C LEU A 174 18.36 1.78 5.21
N PRO A 175 17.55 2.82 4.89
CA PRO A 175 16.10 2.75 5.07
C PRO A 175 15.45 1.63 4.25
N MET A 176 15.93 1.37 3.03
CA MET A 176 15.42 0.29 2.18
C MET A 176 15.57 -1.06 2.86
N LEU A 177 16.78 -1.40 3.32
CA LEU A 177 17.06 -2.68 3.97
C LEU A 177 16.24 -2.84 5.26
N PHE A 178 16.12 -1.77 6.04
CA PHE A 178 15.34 -1.77 7.28
C PHE A 178 13.85 -2.04 7.01
N VAL A 179 13.23 -1.27 6.12
CA VAL A 179 11.81 -1.42 5.79
C VAL A 179 11.56 -2.77 5.13
N LEU A 180 12.42 -3.21 4.21
CA LEU A 180 12.32 -4.51 3.55
C LEU A 180 12.38 -5.66 4.57
N ALA A 181 13.33 -5.62 5.51
CA ALA A 181 13.48 -6.67 6.54
C ALA A 181 12.25 -6.76 7.44
N ILE A 182 11.75 -5.63 7.93
CA ILE A 182 10.54 -5.60 8.78
C ILE A 182 9.32 -6.08 7.98
N THR A 183 9.17 -5.64 6.74
CA THR A 183 8.03 -6.00 5.89
C THR A 183 8.03 -7.50 5.57
N LEU A 184 9.18 -8.07 5.19
CA LEU A 184 9.30 -9.51 4.93
C LEU A 184 9.06 -10.33 6.20
N SER A 185 9.54 -9.87 7.36
CA SER A 185 9.29 -10.52 8.65
C SER A 185 7.80 -10.49 9.04
N ALA A 186 7.13 -9.36 8.82
CA ALA A 186 5.70 -9.20 9.07
C ALA A 186 4.86 -10.08 8.13
N LEU A 187 5.16 -10.08 6.83
CA LEU A 187 4.49 -10.96 5.86
C LEU A 187 4.74 -12.44 6.18
N ALA A 188 5.95 -12.83 6.55
CA ALA A 188 6.25 -14.22 6.93
C ALA A 188 5.45 -14.64 8.17
N SER A 189 5.34 -13.77 9.18
CA SER A 189 4.51 -14.00 10.36
C SER A 189 3.03 -14.13 9.99
N LEU A 190 2.55 -13.34 9.04
CA LEU A 190 1.17 -13.38 8.56
C LEU A 190 0.87 -14.65 7.76
N VAL A 191 1.81 -15.10 6.92
CA VAL A 191 1.74 -16.38 6.19
C VAL A 191 1.62 -17.54 7.17
N VAL A 192 2.52 -17.64 8.14
CA VAL A 192 2.53 -18.74 9.12
C VAL A 192 1.28 -18.70 10.00
N GLY A 193 0.90 -17.52 10.49
CA GLY A 193 -0.28 -17.35 11.33
C GLY A 193 -1.58 -17.73 10.60
N ASN A 194 -1.74 -17.26 9.36
CA ASN A 194 -2.94 -17.53 8.56
C ASN A 194 -3.03 -18.99 8.13
N PHE A 195 -1.94 -19.62 7.67
CA PHE A 195 -1.99 -21.03 7.27
C PHE A 195 -2.20 -21.98 8.45
N ARG A 196 -1.70 -21.65 9.66
CA ARG A 196 -1.98 -22.45 10.87
C ARG A 196 -3.42 -22.33 11.33
N ALA A 197 -4.05 -21.19 11.11
CA ALA A 197 -5.43 -20.92 11.51
C ALA A 197 -6.46 -21.25 10.42
N ALA A 198 -6.00 -21.60 9.22
CA ALA A 198 -6.87 -21.91 8.08
C ALA A 198 -7.51 -23.29 8.23
N ASN A 199 -8.83 -23.34 8.09
CA ASN A 199 -9.60 -24.57 8.03
C ASN A 199 -10.14 -24.76 6.61
N GLY A 200 -9.28 -25.23 5.70
CA GLY A 200 -9.61 -25.44 4.28
C GLY A 200 -9.48 -24.16 3.42
N PHE A 201 -10.38 -23.97 2.46
CA PHE A 201 -10.41 -22.80 1.56
C PHE A 201 -11.18 -21.62 2.20
N ASP A 202 -10.72 -21.16 3.37
CA ASP A 202 -11.27 -20.00 4.05
C ASP A 202 -10.50 -18.71 3.70
N ILE A 203 -10.94 -17.57 4.24
CA ILE A 203 -10.26 -16.28 4.03
C ILE A 203 -8.83 -16.30 4.56
N LYS A 204 -8.57 -17.02 5.65
CA LYS A 204 -7.23 -17.07 6.23
C LYS A 204 -6.29 -17.75 5.24
N PHE A 205 -6.73 -18.82 4.58
CA PHE A 205 -6.00 -19.43 3.48
C PHE A 205 -5.74 -18.44 2.33
N VAL A 206 -6.76 -17.71 1.87
CA VAL A 206 -6.60 -16.72 0.78
C VAL A 206 -5.63 -15.60 1.17
N ASN A 207 -5.73 -15.09 2.40
CA ASN A 207 -4.87 -14.04 2.94
C ASN A 207 -3.41 -14.52 3.09
N GLY A 208 -3.22 -15.75 3.58
CA GLY A 208 -1.91 -16.40 3.65
C GLY A 208 -1.28 -16.60 2.27
N LEU A 209 -2.06 -17.05 1.29
CA LEU A 209 -1.61 -17.22 -0.09
C LEU A 209 -1.21 -15.89 -0.73
N ALA A 210 -2.04 -14.85 -0.60
CA ALA A 210 -1.73 -13.52 -1.11
C ALA A 210 -0.42 -12.98 -0.52
N SER A 211 -0.22 -13.17 0.79
CA SER A 211 1.00 -12.76 1.49
C SER A 211 2.23 -13.51 1.01
N LEU A 212 2.10 -14.82 0.78
CA LEU A 212 3.17 -15.65 0.23
C LEU A 212 3.57 -15.18 -1.18
N VAL A 213 2.59 -14.90 -2.03
CA VAL A 213 2.83 -14.37 -3.38
C VAL A 213 3.58 -13.04 -3.31
N LEU A 214 3.21 -12.13 -2.40
CA LEU A 214 3.92 -10.87 -2.21
C LEU A 214 5.38 -11.07 -1.78
N ILE A 215 5.66 -12.01 -0.87
CA ILE A 215 7.04 -12.35 -0.46
C ILE A 215 7.84 -12.86 -1.66
N VAL A 216 7.27 -13.79 -2.44
CA VAL A 216 7.95 -14.38 -3.60
C VAL A 216 8.27 -13.29 -4.63
N LEU A 217 7.32 -12.42 -4.94
CA LEU A 217 7.52 -11.30 -5.86
C LEU A 217 8.55 -10.30 -5.34
N ALA A 218 8.53 -9.99 -4.04
CA ALA A 218 9.52 -9.13 -3.42
C ALA A 218 10.94 -9.69 -3.54
N ILE A 219 11.13 -10.97 -3.20
CA ILE A 219 12.42 -11.65 -3.29
C ILE A 219 12.89 -11.69 -4.76
N TYR A 220 11.99 -12.02 -5.69
CA TYR A 220 12.30 -12.02 -7.12
C TYR A 220 12.81 -10.65 -7.60
N LEU A 221 12.14 -9.56 -7.23
CA LEU A 221 12.55 -8.20 -7.61
C LEU A 221 13.89 -7.81 -6.98
N VAL A 222 14.11 -8.14 -5.70
CA VAL A 222 15.39 -7.88 -5.01
C VAL A 222 16.53 -8.64 -5.69
N ILE A 223 16.33 -9.92 -6.00
CA ILE A 223 17.34 -10.74 -6.72
C ILE A 223 17.61 -10.14 -8.10
N THR A 224 16.57 -9.76 -8.84
CA THR A 224 16.70 -9.16 -10.17
C THR A 224 17.48 -7.85 -10.12
N ALA A 225 17.20 -7.00 -9.14
CA ALA A 225 17.96 -5.76 -8.91
C ALA A 225 19.44 -6.06 -8.62
N LEU A 226 19.74 -7.03 -7.75
CA LEU A 226 21.11 -7.42 -7.41
C LEU A 226 21.87 -8.00 -8.61
N ILE A 227 21.22 -8.83 -9.43
CA ILE A 227 21.82 -9.38 -10.65
C ILE A 227 22.17 -8.25 -11.63
N LYS A 228 21.26 -7.30 -11.83
CA LYS A 228 21.49 -6.15 -12.71
C LYS A 228 22.67 -5.29 -12.25
N LEU A 229 22.73 -4.98 -10.95
CA LEU A 229 23.82 -4.19 -10.36
C LEU A 229 25.18 -4.89 -10.43
N ARG A 230 25.21 -6.23 -10.35
CA ARG A 230 26.44 -7.03 -10.54
C ARG A 230 26.88 -7.11 -12.00
N GLY A 231 25.92 -7.18 -12.93
CA GLY A 231 26.17 -7.20 -14.37
C GLY A 231 26.86 -5.93 -14.87
N GLU A 232 26.41 -4.77 -14.41
CA GLU A 232 27.00 -3.46 -14.77
C GLU A 232 28.45 -3.33 -14.29
N LYS A 233 28.73 -3.74 -13.04
CA LYS A 233 30.09 -3.78 -12.48
C LYS A 233 31.07 -4.60 -13.32
N ARG A 234 30.60 -5.72 -13.90
CA ARG A 234 31.44 -6.63 -14.69
C ARG A 234 31.72 -6.08 -16.10
N GLY A 235 30.78 -5.35 -16.69
CA GLY A 235 30.98 -4.67 -17.98
C GLY A 235 32.00 -3.54 -17.92
N GLU A 236 32.02 -2.76 -16.83
CA GLU A 236 33.00 -1.69 -16.62
C GLU A 236 34.43 -2.24 -16.42
N LEU A 237 34.60 -3.30 -15.62
CA LEU A 237 35.92 -3.96 -15.42
C LEU A 237 36.52 -4.54 -16.71
N THR A 238 35.70 -4.96 -17.66
CA THR A 238 36.18 -5.42 -18.99
C THR A 238 36.49 -4.26 -19.94
N ALA A 239 35.85 -3.10 -19.78
CA ALA A 239 36.09 -1.93 -20.62
C ALA A 239 37.28 -1.08 -20.13
N GLU A 240 37.61 -1.12 -18.85
CA GLU A 240 38.76 -0.42 -18.26
C GLU A 240 40.08 -1.22 -18.41
N ASN A 241 39.99 -2.53 -18.68
CA ASN A 241 41.13 -3.43 -18.89
C ASN A 241 41.36 -3.79 -20.39
N ALA A 242 40.66 -3.13 -21.31
CA ALA A 242 40.80 -3.28 -22.76
C ALA A 242 41.32 -1.97 -23.38
#